data_AF-A0A821KD81-F1
#
_entry.id   AF-A0A821KD81-F1
#
_cell.length_a   1.000
_cell.length_b   1.000
_cell.length_c   1.000
_cell.angle_alpha   90.00
_cell.angle_beta   90.00
_cell.angle_gamma   90.00
#
_symmetry.space_group_name_H-M   'P 1'
#
loop_
_entity.id
_entity.type
_entity.pdbx_description
1 polymer ?
#
loop_
_entity_poly.entity_id
_entity_poly.type
_entity_poly.pdbx_seq_one_letter_code
_entity_poly.pdbx_strand_id
1 'polypeptide(L)'
;AIHYIKTWFIIDLLSSLPIDYLFLFFDSGYHSGGYTIARTGRAIKVLRLVKLLSLLRLLRLSRLVRYIHQWQEFLSIASMVMRILNLIALIILLAHWNGCLQFMIPMFQNFPSDCWVALNGLQNAPWTEQYTVALFKALSHMLCIGYGRYPPQSYVDMWLTMLSMIIGAMGYAVTIGHVSALVQSFDTSRRLYNEKVFFIYLKN
;
A
#
# COMPACT_ATOMS: atom_id res chain seq x y z
N ALA A 1 -17.21 21.41 -10.45
CA ALA A 1 -15.82 21.80 -10.81
C ALA A 1 -14.98 22.22 -9.59
N ILE A 2 -15.40 23.23 -8.82
CA ILE A 2 -14.62 23.79 -7.69
C ILE A 2 -14.33 22.76 -6.58
N HIS A 3 -15.28 21.87 -6.28
CA HIS A 3 -15.09 20.82 -5.26
C HIS A 3 -14.03 19.78 -5.66
N TYR A 4 -13.88 19.51 -6.96
CA TYR A 4 -12.90 18.56 -7.50
C TYR A 4 -11.48 19.13 -7.47
N ILE A 5 -11.34 20.43 -7.78
CA ILE A 5 -10.07 21.15 -7.74
C ILE A 5 -9.51 21.26 -6.31
N LYS A 6 -10.38 21.38 -5.30
CA LYS A 6 -9.95 21.61 -3.91
C LYS A 6 -9.53 20.34 -3.16
N THR A 7 -9.99 19.15 -3.55
CA THR A 7 -9.73 17.89 -2.83
C THR A 7 -8.83 16.91 -3.58
N TRP A 8 -8.99 16.78 -4.90
CA TRP A 8 -8.32 15.71 -5.66
C TRP A 8 -7.27 16.23 -6.65
N PHE A 9 -7.38 17.46 -7.11
CA PHE A 9 -6.47 18.03 -8.09
C PHE A 9 -5.04 18.22 -7.57
N ILE A 10 -4.84 18.57 -6.30
CA ILE A 10 -3.48 18.74 -5.75
C ILE A 10 -2.73 17.40 -5.71
N ILE A 11 -3.40 16.33 -5.30
CA ILE A 11 -2.88 14.95 -5.33
C ILE A 11 -2.64 14.51 -6.77
N ASP A 12 -3.54 14.93 -7.68
CA ASP A 12 -3.48 14.59 -9.10
C ASP A 12 -2.47 15.42 -9.92
N LEU A 13 -2.08 16.58 -9.41
CA LEU A 13 -1.04 17.44 -9.96
C LEU A 13 0.32 17.02 -9.43
N LEU A 14 0.44 16.79 -8.12
CA LEU A 14 1.71 16.42 -7.48
C LEU A 14 2.27 15.11 -8.04
N SER A 15 1.40 14.14 -8.35
CA SER A 15 1.85 12.86 -8.90
C SER A 15 1.94 12.82 -10.44
N SER A 16 1.54 13.87 -11.16
CA SER A 16 1.77 14.02 -12.61
C SER A 16 2.98 14.90 -12.93
N LEU A 17 3.45 15.70 -11.97
CA LEU A 17 4.68 16.48 -12.12
C LEU A 17 5.88 15.53 -12.27
N PRO A 18 6.66 15.64 -13.36
CA PRO A 18 7.86 14.87 -13.54
C PRO A 18 8.99 15.53 -12.75
N ILE A 19 8.93 15.38 -11.43
CA ILE A 19 9.93 15.90 -10.48
C ILE A 19 11.33 15.35 -10.82
N ASP A 20 11.39 14.16 -11.43
CA ASP A 20 12.59 13.53 -11.96
C ASP A 20 13.30 14.41 -13.03
N TYR A 21 12.55 15.05 -13.94
CA TYR A 21 13.13 15.93 -14.98
C TYR A 21 13.55 17.29 -14.42
N LEU A 22 12.79 17.84 -13.46
CA LEU A 22 13.17 19.10 -12.80
C LEU A 22 14.49 18.93 -12.04
N PHE A 23 14.65 17.83 -11.29
CA PHE A 23 15.88 17.59 -10.53
C PHE A 23 17.10 17.38 -11.45
N LEU A 24 16.92 16.64 -12.56
CA LEU A 24 17.99 16.41 -13.54
C LEU A 24 18.37 17.69 -14.31
N PHE A 25 17.41 18.58 -14.55
CA PHE A 25 17.65 19.90 -15.14
C PHE A 25 18.39 20.85 -14.18
N PHE A 26 18.06 20.84 -12.88
CA PHE A 26 18.78 21.61 -11.86
C PHE A 26 20.20 21.09 -11.61
N ASP A 27 20.45 19.78 -11.74
CA ASP A 27 21.78 19.17 -11.58
C ASP A 27 22.70 19.47 -12.78
N SER A 28 22.14 19.49 -14.01
CA SER A 28 22.88 19.79 -15.25
C SER A 28 23.40 21.24 -15.32
N GLY A 29 22.88 22.16 -14.50
CA GLY A 29 23.29 23.56 -14.46
C GLY A 29 24.38 23.92 -13.45
N TYR A 30 24.86 22.98 -12.62
CA TYR A 30 25.72 23.27 -11.47
C TYR A 30 27.02 22.44 -11.45
N HIS A 31 27.64 22.22 -12.62
CA HIS A 31 28.97 21.61 -12.74
C HIS A 31 30.09 22.62 -12.43
N SER A 32 30.27 22.99 -11.16
CA SER A 32 31.57 23.52 -10.68
C SER A 32 31.69 23.40 -9.15
N GLY A 33 32.55 22.49 -8.67
CA GLY A 33 33.06 22.50 -7.30
C GLY A 33 32.72 21.24 -6.48
N GLY A 34 33.75 20.48 -6.13
CA GLY A 34 33.74 19.17 -5.45
C GLY A 34 33.25 19.11 -4.00
N TYR A 35 32.17 19.82 -3.66
CA TYR A 35 31.50 19.75 -2.35
C TYR A 35 30.27 18.81 -2.34
N THR A 36 30.05 18.04 -3.40
CA THR A 36 28.74 17.45 -3.74
C THR A 36 28.54 15.99 -3.35
N ILE A 37 29.56 15.18 -3.05
CA ILE A 37 29.38 13.72 -2.80
C ILE A 37 28.42 13.42 -1.64
N ALA A 38 28.47 14.20 -0.55
CA ALA A 38 27.52 14.08 0.58
C ALA A 38 26.08 14.53 0.24
N ARG A 39 25.93 15.43 -0.74
CA ARG A 39 24.62 15.88 -1.27
C ARG A 39 24.07 14.89 -2.30
N THR A 40 24.92 14.28 -3.13
CA THR A 40 24.57 13.24 -4.10
C THR A 40 24.00 12.00 -3.40
N GLY A 41 24.56 11.61 -2.25
CA GLY A 41 23.98 10.54 -1.42
C GLY A 41 22.57 10.85 -0.89
N ARG A 42 22.30 12.11 -0.50
CA ARG A 42 20.94 12.54 -0.09
C ARG A 42 19.99 12.65 -1.29
N ALA A 43 20.47 13.13 -2.44
CA ALA A 43 19.72 13.25 -3.67
C ALA A 43 19.27 11.89 -4.22
N ILE A 44 20.14 10.87 -4.22
CA ILE A 44 19.79 9.50 -4.62
C ILE A 44 18.70 8.92 -3.71
N LYS A 45 18.75 9.21 -2.40
CA LYS A 45 17.71 8.78 -1.46
C LYS A 45 16.37 9.49 -1.72
N VAL A 46 16.40 10.79 -2.03
CA VAL A 46 15.21 11.56 -2.42
C VAL A 46 14.64 11.07 -3.76
N LEU A 47 15.47 10.70 -4.73
CA LEU A 47 15.02 10.08 -5.99
C LEU A 47 14.30 8.74 -5.75
N ARG A 48 14.76 7.93 -4.79
CA ARG A 48 14.04 6.70 -4.39
C ARG A 48 12.69 6.99 -3.73
N LEU A 49 12.60 8.03 -2.91
CA LEU A 49 11.32 8.52 -2.36
C LEU A 49 10.36 8.95 -3.47
N VAL A 50 10.85 9.72 -4.44
CA VAL A 50 10.04 10.19 -5.59
C VAL A 50 9.57 9.00 -6.44
N LYS A 51 10.42 7.98 -6.64
CA LYS A 51 10.01 6.72 -7.29
C LYS A 51 8.95 5.95 -6.49
N LEU A 52 9.02 5.94 -5.16
CA LEU A 52 7.98 5.33 -4.33
C LEU A 52 6.69 6.14 -4.38
N LEU A 53 6.78 7.48 -4.35
CA LEU A 53 5.64 8.38 -4.50
C LEU A 53 5.02 8.28 -5.90
N SER A 54 5.79 7.95 -6.95
CA SER A 54 5.27 7.65 -8.28
C SER A 54 4.32 6.45 -8.26
N LEU A 55 4.49 5.49 -7.34
CA LEU A 55 3.53 4.39 -7.18
C LEU A 55 2.16 4.88 -6.68
N LEU A 56 2.03 6.08 -6.06
CA LEU A 56 0.73 6.71 -5.76
C LEU A 56 -0.12 6.90 -7.03
N ARG A 57 0.49 6.91 -8.23
CA ARG A 57 -0.23 6.87 -9.51
C ARG A 57 -1.09 5.61 -9.65
N LEU A 58 -0.72 4.47 -9.05
CA LEU A 58 -1.52 3.24 -9.02
C LEU A 58 -2.79 3.39 -8.18
N LEU A 59 -2.78 4.27 -7.17
CA LEU A 59 -3.98 4.65 -6.42
C LEU A 59 -4.99 5.38 -7.33
N ARG A 60 -4.53 6.01 -8.43
CA ARG A 60 -5.41 6.56 -9.47
C ARG A 60 -6.02 5.48 -10.36
N LEU A 61 -5.34 4.35 -10.58
CA LEU A 61 -5.91 3.18 -11.28
C LEU A 61 -7.13 2.63 -10.52
N SER A 62 -7.15 2.68 -9.18
CA SER A 62 -8.36 2.35 -8.41
C SER A 62 -9.57 3.21 -8.81
N ARG A 63 -9.35 4.45 -9.29
CA ARG A 63 -10.41 5.35 -9.80
C ARG A 63 -10.82 5.00 -11.22
N LEU A 64 -9.88 4.52 -12.03
CA LEU A 64 -10.14 3.99 -13.36
C LEU A 64 -10.98 2.72 -13.30
N VAL A 65 -10.79 1.89 -12.26
CA VAL A 65 -11.66 0.75 -11.93
C VAL A 65 -13.06 1.20 -11.49
N ARG A 66 -13.21 2.33 -10.79
CA ARG A 66 -14.55 2.92 -10.54
C ARG A 66 -15.24 3.40 -11.82
N TYR A 67 -14.46 3.82 -12.81
CA TYR A 67 -14.98 4.18 -14.12
C TYR A 67 -15.46 2.94 -14.88
N ILE A 68 -14.70 1.84 -14.82
CA ILE A 68 -15.13 0.52 -15.33
C ILE A 68 -16.39 0.04 -14.58
N HIS A 69 -16.50 0.32 -13.28
CA HIS A 69 -17.67 -0.03 -12.47
C HIS A 69 -18.98 0.63 -12.97
N GLN A 70 -18.93 1.79 -13.62
CA GLN A 70 -20.10 2.40 -14.29
C GLN A 70 -20.51 1.64 -15.56
N TRP A 71 -19.56 1.03 -16.27
CA TRP A 71 -19.84 0.17 -17.43
C TRP A 71 -20.30 -1.25 -17.03
N GLN A 72 -20.00 -1.66 -15.80
CA GLN A 72 -20.23 -3.02 -15.28
C GLN A 72 -21.67 -3.26 -14.75
N GLU A 73 -22.57 -2.26 -14.75
CA GLU A 73 -23.97 -2.41 -14.28
C GLU A 73 -24.76 -3.47 -15.06
N PHE A 74 -24.30 -3.91 -16.23
CA PHE A 74 -24.92 -4.96 -17.01
C PHE A 74 -24.72 -6.39 -16.48
N LEU A 75 -23.76 -6.64 -15.56
CA LEU A 75 -23.50 -7.97 -14.99
C LEU A 75 -23.40 -7.93 -13.45
N SER A 76 -24.55 -8.12 -12.79
CA SER A 76 -24.72 -7.96 -11.32
C SER A 76 -23.73 -8.78 -10.48
N ILE A 77 -23.44 -10.03 -10.85
CA ILE A 77 -22.51 -10.91 -10.10
C ILE A 77 -21.04 -10.50 -10.32
N ALA A 78 -20.70 -10.06 -11.53
CA ALA A 78 -19.34 -9.63 -11.86
C ALA A 78 -18.94 -8.36 -11.09
N SER A 79 -19.91 -7.49 -10.78
CA SER A 79 -19.67 -6.24 -10.05
C SER A 79 -19.11 -6.45 -8.62
N MET A 80 -19.68 -7.39 -7.86
CA MET A 80 -19.25 -7.65 -6.47
C MET A 80 -17.90 -8.37 -6.41
N VAL A 81 -17.65 -9.32 -7.33
CA VAL A 81 -16.36 -10.01 -7.44
C VAL A 81 -15.25 -9.03 -7.84
N MET A 82 -15.50 -8.17 -8.82
CA MET A 82 -14.54 -7.14 -9.23
C MET A 82 -14.21 -6.14 -8.10
N ARG A 83 -15.19 -5.81 -7.27
CA ARG A 83 -14.98 -4.95 -6.09
C ARG A 83 -14.02 -5.59 -5.09
N ILE A 84 -14.13 -6.89 -4.84
CA ILE A 84 -13.21 -7.63 -3.95
C ILE A 84 -11.83 -7.76 -4.57
N LEU A 85 -11.72 -8.10 -5.86
CA LEU A 85 -10.43 -8.17 -6.55
C LEU A 85 -9.68 -6.84 -6.52
N ASN A 86 -10.39 -5.72 -6.74
CA ASN A 86 -9.79 -4.38 -6.64
C ASN A 86 -9.31 -4.08 -5.21
N LEU A 87 -10.06 -4.52 -4.21
CA LEU A 87 -9.68 -4.32 -2.81
C LEU A 87 -8.45 -5.15 -2.41
N ILE A 88 -8.38 -6.41 -2.87
CA ILE A 88 -7.19 -7.25 -2.71
C ILE A 88 -5.97 -6.60 -3.39
N ALA A 89 -6.14 -6.08 -4.61
CA ALA A 89 -5.07 -5.37 -5.32
C ALA A 89 -4.61 -4.10 -4.56
N LEU A 90 -5.54 -3.34 -3.98
CA LEU A 90 -5.24 -2.18 -3.13
C LEU A 90 -4.42 -2.60 -1.90
N ILE A 91 -4.77 -3.72 -1.27
CA ILE A 91 -4.07 -4.23 -0.08
C ILE A 91 -2.67 -4.71 -0.41
N ILE A 92 -2.47 -5.40 -1.53
CA ILE A 92 -1.14 -5.78 -2.01
C ILE A 92 -0.28 -4.53 -2.27
N LEU A 93 -0.86 -3.50 -2.87
CA LEU A 93 -0.17 -2.23 -3.10
C LEU A 93 0.23 -1.54 -1.79
N LEU A 94 -0.67 -1.51 -0.81
CA LEU A 94 -0.38 -0.98 0.53
C LEU A 94 0.70 -1.79 1.24
N ALA A 95 0.70 -3.11 1.11
CA ALA A 95 1.74 -3.99 1.65
C ALA A 95 3.11 -3.68 1.05
N HIS A 96 3.16 -3.51 -0.27
CA HIS A 96 4.38 -3.12 -0.98
C HIS A 96 4.91 -1.77 -0.49
N TRP A 97 4.06 -0.75 -0.36
CA TRP A 97 4.49 0.56 0.15
C TRP A 97 4.96 0.51 1.59
N ASN A 98 4.24 -0.20 2.43
CA ASN A 98 4.58 -0.38 3.83
C ASN A 98 5.94 -1.06 3.96
N GLY A 99 6.21 -2.12 3.19
CA GLY A 99 7.52 -2.79 3.16
C GLY A 99 8.64 -1.87 2.66
N CYS A 100 8.40 -1.16 1.56
CA CYS A 100 9.36 -0.21 1.02
C CYS A 100 9.64 0.96 1.99
N LEU A 101 8.63 1.49 2.68
CA LEU A 101 8.80 2.54 3.70
C LEU A 101 9.64 2.03 4.89
N GLN A 102 9.37 0.82 5.36
CA GLN A 102 10.11 0.21 6.46
C GLN A 102 11.59 -0.03 6.14
N PHE A 103 11.94 -0.28 4.88
CA PHE A 103 13.34 -0.39 4.44
C PHE A 103 13.98 0.98 4.16
N MET A 104 13.19 1.92 3.63
CA MET A 104 13.68 3.23 3.21
C MET A 104 14.07 4.12 4.41
N ILE A 105 13.38 4.04 5.54
CA ILE A 105 13.68 4.90 6.70
C ILE A 105 15.05 4.57 7.33
N PRO A 106 15.39 3.29 7.60
CA PRO A 106 16.75 2.91 7.99
C PRO A 106 17.81 3.32 6.96
N MET A 107 17.49 3.25 5.67
CA MET A 107 18.38 3.72 4.61
C MET A 107 18.63 5.24 4.69
N PHE A 108 17.64 6.05 5.06
CA PHE A 108 17.82 7.49 5.30
C PHE A 108 18.73 7.78 6.49
N GLN A 109 18.61 6.99 7.55
CA GLN A 109 19.41 7.09 8.77
C GLN A 109 20.83 6.50 8.65
N ASN A 110 21.22 6.03 7.45
CA ASN A 110 22.49 5.34 7.21
C ASN A 110 22.65 4.04 8.02
N PHE A 111 21.58 3.25 8.14
CA PHE A 111 21.56 1.93 8.78
C PHE A 111 22.16 1.92 10.20
N PRO A 112 21.50 2.57 11.18
CA PRO A 112 21.98 2.56 12.55
C PRO A 112 21.98 1.12 13.11
N SER A 113 22.87 0.81 14.07
CA SER A 113 23.10 -0.56 14.54
C SER A 113 21.89 -1.21 15.22
N ASP A 114 20.96 -0.41 15.71
CA ASP A 114 19.70 -0.79 16.36
C ASP A 114 18.53 -1.01 15.39
N CYS A 115 18.72 -0.75 14.08
CA CYS A 115 17.66 -0.96 13.10
C CYS A 115 17.52 -2.44 12.70
N TRP A 116 16.31 -2.82 12.31
CA TRP A 116 16.01 -4.19 11.88
C TRP A 116 16.88 -4.67 10.70
N VAL A 117 17.33 -3.76 9.81
CA VAL A 117 18.19 -4.11 8.66
C VAL A 117 19.60 -4.49 9.12
N ALA A 118 20.15 -3.72 10.07
CA ALA A 118 21.48 -3.97 10.63
C ALA A 118 21.49 -5.26 11.46
N LEU A 119 20.47 -5.45 12.31
CA LEU A 119 20.33 -6.63 13.16
C LEU A 119 20.23 -7.94 12.36
N ASN A 120 19.61 -7.90 11.18
CA ASN A 120 19.53 -9.07 10.29
C ASN A 120 20.74 -9.23 9.37
N GLY A 121 21.74 -8.33 9.41
CA GLY A 121 22.91 -8.37 8.52
C GLY A 121 22.57 -8.10 7.04
N LEU A 122 21.42 -7.49 6.76
CA LEU A 122 20.89 -7.31 5.40
C LEU A 122 21.51 -6.13 4.64
N GLN A 123 22.39 -5.35 5.26
CA GLN A 123 22.97 -4.13 4.67
C GLN A 123 23.71 -4.42 3.34
N ASN A 124 24.45 -5.54 3.29
CA ASN A 124 25.24 -5.95 2.13
C ASN A 124 24.56 -7.03 1.27
N ALA A 125 23.35 -7.45 1.64
CA ALA A 125 22.59 -8.45 0.91
C ALA A 125 22.11 -7.92 -0.45
N PRO A 126 21.86 -8.80 -1.44
CA PRO A 126 21.26 -8.38 -2.70
C PRO A 126 19.88 -7.73 -2.48
N TRP A 127 19.52 -6.82 -3.37
CA TRP A 127 18.26 -6.06 -3.28
C TRP A 127 17.02 -6.97 -3.22
N THR A 128 17.09 -8.16 -3.83
CA THR A 128 16.01 -9.15 -3.81
C THR A 128 15.74 -9.66 -2.40
N GLU A 129 16.80 -9.95 -1.63
CA GLU A 129 16.70 -10.43 -0.26
C GLU A 129 16.21 -9.32 0.67
N GLN A 130 16.79 -8.11 0.55
CA GLN A 130 16.34 -6.93 1.30
C GLN A 130 14.85 -6.66 1.08
N TYR A 131 14.41 -6.68 -0.18
CA TYR A 131 13.02 -6.46 -0.55
C TYR A 131 12.10 -7.57 -0.04
N THR A 132 12.50 -8.84 -0.17
CA THR A 132 11.69 -9.98 0.25
C THR A 132 11.48 -9.98 1.77
N VAL A 133 12.53 -9.71 2.55
CA VAL A 133 12.41 -9.62 4.02
C VAL A 133 11.59 -8.39 4.44
N ALA A 134 11.77 -7.25 3.78
CA ALA A 134 10.98 -6.05 4.04
C ALA A 134 9.47 -6.26 3.74
N LEU A 135 9.17 -6.90 2.60
CA LEU A 135 7.80 -7.22 2.21
C LEU A 135 7.18 -8.24 3.15
N PHE A 136 7.92 -9.27 3.53
CA PHE A 136 7.49 -10.27 4.52
C PHE A 136 7.13 -9.61 5.86
N LYS A 137 7.98 -8.70 6.36
CA LYS A 137 7.72 -7.93 7.59
C LYS A 137 6.48 -7.04 7.48
N ALA A 138 6.25 -6.40 6.33
CA ALA A 138 5.04 -5.59 6.13
C ALA A 138 3.77 -6.46 6.05
N LEU A 139 3.82 -7.59 5.34
CA LEU A 139 2.72 -8.54 5.23
C LEU A 139 2.38 -9.18 6.58
N SER A 140 3.39 -9.48 7.41
CA SER A 140 3.16 -10.05 8.73
C SER A 140 2.44 -9.07 9.67
N HIS A 141 2.70 -7.75 9.56
CA HIS A 141 1.91 -6.74 10.27
C HIS A 141 0.48 -6.62 9.71
N MET A 142 0.32 -6.73 8.38
CA MET A 142 -1.00 -6.60 7.75
C MET A 142 -1.93 -7.78 7.99
N LEU A 143 -1.39 -9.00 8.07
CA LEU A 143 -2.14 -10.21 8.36
C LEU A 143 -2.23 -10.51 9.87
N CYS A 144 -1.80 -9.58 10.72
CA CYS A 144 -1.80 -9.71 12.18
C CYS A 144 -1.01 -10.94 12.70
N ILE A 145 0.06 -11.34 12.01
CA ILE A 145 0.89 -12.51 12.36
C ILE A 145 2.00 -12.14 13.36
N GLY A 146 2.68 -11.01 13.18
CA GLY A 146 3.77 -10.57 14.07
C GLY A 146 4.91 -9.81 13.37
N TYR A 147 6.05 -9.69 14.06
CA TYR A 147 7.13 -8.74 13.75
C TYR A 147 8.29 -9.28 12.90
N GLY A 148 8.30 -10.58 12.58
CA GLY A 148 9.42 -11.26 11.93
C GLY A 148 10.42 -11.84 12.94
N ARG A 149 11.73 -11.75 12.64
CA ARG A 149 12.80 -12.42 13.41
C ARG A 149 13.15 -11.72 14.72
N TYR A 150 13.04 -10.39 14.79
CA TYR A 150 13.37 -9.59 15.97
C TYR A 150 12.32 -8.50 16.22
N PRO A 151 11.92 -8.24 17.48
CA PRO A 151 11.08 -7.10 17.80
C PRO A 151 11.85 -5.78 17.57
N PRO A 152 11.15 -4.68 17.24
CA PRO A 152 11.79 -3.39 16.99
C PRO A 152 12.54 -2.91 18.25
N GLN A 153 13.84 -2.64 18.10
CA GLN A 153 14.69 -2.13 19.18
C GLN A 153 14.75 -0.59 19.16
N SER A 154 14.82 0.00 17.96
CA SER A 154 14.83 1.44 17.79
C SER A 154 13.44 2.04 17.96
N TYR A 155 13.35 3.23 18.60
CA TYR A 155 12.10 3.97 18.72
C TYR A 155 11.46 4.26 17.36
N VAL A 156 12.28 4.53 16.33
CA VAL A 156 11.80 4.82 14.98
C VAL A 156 11.16 3.57 14.36
N ASP A 157 11.82 2.42 14.47
CA ASP A 157 11.29 1.14 13.99
C ASP A 157 10.00 0.75 14.73
N MET A 158 9.90 1.08 16.03
CA MET A 158 8.71 0.81 16.84
C MET A 158 7.51 1.65 16.38
N TRP A 159 7.66 2.96 16.21
CA TRP A 159 6.59 3.82 15.69
C TRP A 159 6.13 3.41 14.28
N LEU A 160 7.07 3.07 13.40
CA LEU A 160 6.73 2.58 12.06
C LEU A 160 5.97 1.27 12.08
N THR A 161 6.39 0.36 12.97
CA THR A 161 5.74 -0.93 13.15
C THR A 161 4.32 -0.75 13.71
N MET A 162 4.12 0.13 14.70
CA MET A 162 2.78 0.43 15.22
C MET A 162 1.85 1.02 14.14
N LEU A 163 2.33 1.99 13.35
CA LEU A 163 1.56 2.57 12.25
C LEU A 163 1.22 1.53 11.17
N SER A 164 2.19 0.68 10.84
CA SER A 164 2.04 -0.46 9.92
C SER A 164 0.95 -1.44 10.37
N MET A 165 0.90 -1.75 11.67
CA MET A 165 -0.12 -2.63 12.25
C MET A 165 -1.52 -2.00 12.25
N ILE A 166 -1.65 -0.71 12.58
CA ILE A 166 -2.95 -0.02 12.56
C ILE A 166 -3.53 -0.02 11.14
N ILE A 167 -2.73 0.37 10.14
CA ILE A 167 -3.15 0.37 8.73
C ILE A 167 -3.49 -1.06 8.28
N GLY A 168 -2.68 -2.03 8.68
CA GLY A 168 -2.89 -3.45 8.38
C GLY A 168 -4.20 -3.99 8.94
N ALA A 169 -4.44 -3.82 10.24
CA ALA A 169 -5.63 -4.28 10.92
C ALA A 169 -6.91 -3.65 10.34
N MET A 170 -6.89 -2.34 10.06
CA MET A 170 -8.01 -1.66 9.42
C MET A 170 -8.28 -2.20 8.00
N GLY A 171 -7.23 -2.38 7.19
CA GLY A 171 -7.34 -2.94 5.84
C GLY A 171 -7.88 -4.37 5.85
N TYR A 172 -7.40 -5.21 6.77
CA TYR A 172 -7.86 -6.58 6.93
C TYR A 172 -9.33 -6.65 7.35
N ALA A 173 -9.75 -5.84 8.33
CA ALA A 173 -11.15 -5.77 8.78
C ALA A 173 -12.10 -5.37 7.63
N VAL A 174 -11.72 -4.38 6.82
CA VAL A 174 -12.50 -3.96 5.65
C VAL A 174 -12.62 -5.09 4.62
N THR A 175 -11.54 -5.85 4.40
CA THR A 175 -11.55 -7.00 3.47
C THR A 175 -12.52 -8.07 3.91
N ILE A 176 -12.48 -8.44 5.19
CA ILE A 176 -13.41 -9.42 5.77
C ILE A 176 -14.85 -8.94 5.60
N GLY A 177 -15.12 -7.64 5.85
CA GLY A 177 -16.45 -7.07 5.65
C GLY A 177 -16.95 -7.23 4.21
N HIS A 178 -16.08 -7.00 3.22
CA HIS A 178 -16.43 -7.19 1.81
C HIS A 178 -16.63 -8.65 1.41
N VAL A 179 -15.77 -9.56 1.88
CA VAL A 179 -15.92 -10.99 1.63
C VAL A 179 -17.21 -11.52 2.27
N SER A 180 -17.52 -11.11 3.50
CA SER A 180 -18.78 -11.48 4.19
C SER A 180 -20.01 -11.01 3.41
N ALA A 181 -20.01 -9.76 2.93
CA ALA A 181 -21.09 -9.24 2.10
C ALA A 181 -21.26 -10.01 0.76
N LEU A 182 -20.16 -10.46 0.15
CA LEU A 182 -20.21 -11.30 -1.04
C LEU A 182 -20.79 -12.69 -0.75
N VAL A 183 -20.38 -13.33 0.34
CA VAL A 183 -20.93 -14.64 0.73
C VAL A 183 -22.44 -14.54 0.97
N GLN A 184 -22.87 -13.49 1.68
CA GLN A 184 -24.29 -13.23 1.91
C GLN A 184 -25.08 -12.99 0.62
N SER A 185 -24.47 -12.33 -0.38
CA SER A 185 -25.15 -12.10 -1.65
C SER A 185 -25.28 -13.36 -2.50
N PHE A 186 -24.30 -14.27 -2.47
CA PHE A 186 -24.40 -15.59 -3.12
C PHE A 186 -25.50 -16.48 -2.49
N ASP A 187 -25.65 -16.47 -1.17
CA ASP A 187 -26.62 -17.31 -0.47
C ASP A 187 -28.04 -16.73 -0.41
N THR A 188 -28.29 -15.57 -1.04
CA THR A 188 -29.59 -14.86 -0.92
C THR A 188 -30.76 -15.73 -1.40
N SER A 189 -30.65 -16.41 -2.55
CA SER A 189 -31.72 -17.26 -3.08
C SER A 189 -32.00 -18.48 -2.19
N ARG A 190 -30.94 -19.09 -1.63
CA ARG A 190 -31.05 -20.24 -0.75
C ARG A 190 -31.63 -19.86 0.61
N ARG A 191 -31.24 -18.70 1.15
CA ARG A 191 -31.81 -18.14 2.38
C ARG A 191 -33.31 -17.86 2.24
N LEU A 192 -33.71 -17.18 1.16
CA LEU A 192 -35.12 -16.89 0.86
C LEU A 192 -35.96 -18.17 0.70
N TYR A 193 -35.40 -19.20 0.07
CA TYR A 193 -36.06 -20.50 -0.04
C TYR A 193 -36.26 -21.14 1.35
N ASN A 194 -35.21 -21.21 2.16
CA ASN A 194 -35.28 -21.78 3.51
C ASN A 194 -36.24 -21.02 4.43
N GLU A 195 -36.26 -19.69 4.37
CA GLU A 195 -37.21 -18.85 5.13
C GLU A 195 -38.67 -19.16 4.73
N LYS A 196 -38.96 -19.29 3.43
CA LYS A 196 -40.31 -19.66 2.95
C LYS A 196 -40.72 -21.06 3.41
N VAL A 197 -39.82 -22.04 3.30
CA VAL A 197 -40.09 -23.43 3.75
C VAL A 197 -40.35 -23.46 5.25
N PHE A 198 -39.54 -22.77 6.04
CA PHE A 198 -39.73 -22.66 7.49
C PHE A 198 -41.07 -22.01 7.85
N PHE A 199 -41.46 -20.95 7.15
CA PHE A 199 -42.75 -20.27 7.38
C PHE A 199 -43.95 -21.17 7.06
N ILE A 200 -43.84 -22.02 6.03
CA ILE A 200 -44.87 -23.02 5.71
C ILE A 200 -44.96 -24.06 6.82
N TYR A 201 -43.82 -24.55 7.33
CA TYR A 201 -43.77 -25.54 8.41
C TYR A 201 -44.35 -25.04 9.73
N LEU A 202 -44.19 -23.75 10.06
CA LEU A 202 -44.77 -23.15 11.27
C LEU A 202 -46.29 -22.91 11.19
N LYS A 203 -46.86 -22.90 9.99
CA LYS A 203 -48.28 -22.58 9.76
C LYS A 203 -49.17 -23.81 9.72
N ASN A 204 -48.59 -25.02 9.59
CA ASN A 204 -49.25 -26.32 9.69
C ASN A 204 -49.00 -26.95 11.06
#